data_AF-A0AAV5K4A9-F1
#
_entry.id   AF-A0AAV5K4A9-F1
#
_cell.length_a   1.000
_cell.length_b   1.000
_cell.length_c   1.000
_cell.angle_alpha   90.00
_cell.angle_beta   90.00
_cell.angle_gamma   90.00
#
_symmetry.space_group_name_H-M   'P 1'
#
loop_
_entity.id
_entity.type
_entity.pdbx_description
1 polymer ?
#
loop_
_entity_poly.entity_id
_entity_poly.type
_entity_poly.pdbx_seq_one_letter_code
_entity_poly.pdbx_strand_id
1 'polypeptide(L)' 'MQPDAEGKYPYSGSTDCALKTFKSGGPFKFYTGFPVYCIRIAPHVMMTWIFLNQIQKMEKKVGL' A
#
# COMPACT_ATOMS: atom_id res chain seq x y z
N MET A 1 16.81 3.22 -1.50
CA MET A 1 16.83 4.48 -2.28
C MET A 1 18.07 4.43 -3.12
N GLN A 2 17.97 4.50 -4.44
CA GLN A 2 19.16 4.57 -5.27
C GLN A 2 19.88 5.90 -4.96
N PRO A 3 21.20 5.89 -4.70
CA PRO A 3 21.96 7.11 -4.58
C PRO A 3 21.93 7.85 -5.91
N ASP A 4 21.88 9.18 -5.85
CA ASP A 4 22.02 10.02 -7.04
C ASP A 4 23.42 9.85 -7.67
N ALA A 5 23.66 10.36 -8.88
CA ALA A 5 24.91 10.18 -9.61
C ALA A 5 26.15 10.72 -8.84
N GLU A 6 25.94 11.61 -7.88
CA GLU A 6 26.96 12.17 -6.97
C GLU A 6 27.11 11.39 -5.64
N GLY A 7 26.49 10.22 -5.49
CA GLY A 7 26.64 9.35 -4.32
C GLY A 7 25.95 9.85 -3.04
N LYS A 8 25.26 11.01 -3.09
CA LYS A 8 24.51 11.57 -1.97
C LYS A 8 23.10 10.98 -1.92
N TYR A 9 22.70 10.47 -0.75
CA TYR A 9 21.32 10.07 -0.54
C TYR A 9 20.40 11.31 -0.56
N PRO A 10 19.28 11.28 -1.29
CA PRO A 10 18.38 12.43 -1.41
C PRO A 10 17.73 12.83 -0.06
N TYR A 11 17.70 11.90 0.91
CA TYR A 11 17.12 12.08 2.23
C TYR A 11 18.04 11.47 3.29
N SER A 12 18.30 12.22 4.38
CA SER A 12 19.07 11.71 5.53
C SER A 12 18.23 10.82 6.47
N GLY A 13 16.92 10.76 6.28
CA GLY A 13 16.00 9.93 7.05
C GLY A 13 14.55 10.04 6.60
N SER A 14 13.67 9.23 7.19
CA SER A 14 12.23 9.16 6.86
C SER A 14 11.51 10.50 7.09
N THR A 15 11.93 11.26 8.11
CA THR A 15 11.37 12.57 8.46
C THR A 15 11.78 13.67 7.48
N ASP A 16 13.04 13.70 7.04
CA ASP A 16 13.53 14.63 6.00
C ASP A 16 12.84 14.38 4.66
N CYS A 17 12.57 13.12 4.33
CA CYS A 17 11.79 12.72 3.16
C CYS A 17 10.34 13.23 3.22
N ALA A 18 9.66 13.05 4.36
CA ALA A 18 8.29 13.53 4.54
C ALA A 18 8.20 15.06 4.41
N LEU A 19 9.12 15.80 5.05
CA LEU A 19 9.17 17.25 5.01
C LEU A 19 9.46 17.80 3.60
N LYS A 20 10.45 17.25 2.90
CA LYS A 20 10.77 17.66 1.52
C LYS A 20 9.66 17.29 0.55
N THR A 21 9.06 16.11 0.68
CA THR A 21 7.93 15.68 -0.18
C THR A 21 6.72 16.58 0.04
N PHE A 22 6.41 16.92 1.29
CA PHE A 22 5.34 17.86 1.62
C PHE A 22 5.61 19.26 1.06
N LYS A 23 6.86 19.74 1.15
CA LYS A 23 7.26 21.06 0.62
C LYS A 23 7.28 21.11 -0.91
N SER A 24 7.66 20.03 -1.60
CA SER A 24 7.78 20.00 -3.06
C SER A 24 6.46 19.81 -3.82
N GLY A 25 5.45 19.20 -3.22
CA GLY A 25 4.19 18.95 -3.95
C GLY A 25 2.96 18.72 -3.10
N GLY A 26 3.01 19.10 -1.81
CA GLY A 26 1.89 19.04 -0.91
C GLY A 26 1.45 17.62 -0.55
N PRO A 27 0.34 17.47 0.19
CA PRO A 27 -0.16 16.18 0.66
C PRO A 27 -0.55 15.23 -0.48
N PHE A 28 -0.93 15.76 -1.65
CA PHE A 28 -1.33 14.96 -2.80
C PHE A 28 -0.20 14.14 -3.43
N LYS A 29 1.07 14.55 -3.27
CA LYS A 29 2.22 13.75 -3.75
C LYS A 29 2.31 12.40 -3.06
N PHE A 30 1.93 12.30 -1.79
CA PHE A 30 1.90 11.03 -1.07
C PHE A 30 0.87 10.04 -1.63
N TYR A 31 -0.19 10.52 -2.28
CA TYR A 31 -1.27 9.68 -2.84
C TYR A 31 -1.10 9.36 -4.33
N THR A 32 -0.01 9.79 -4.98
CA THR A 32 0.22 9.54 -6.41
C THR A 32 0.27 8.05 -6.79
N GLY A 33 0.59 7.16 -5.85
CA GLY A 33 0.58 5.71 -6.04
C GLY A 33 -0.75 5.00 -5.71
N PHE A 34 -1.78 5.74 -5.28
CA PHE A 34 -3.07 5.17 -4.87
C PHE A 34 -3.74 4.27 -5.92
N PRO A 35 -3.81 4.61 -7.23
CA PRO A 35 -4.47 3.72 -8.20
C PRO A 35 -3.72 2.38 -8.38
N VAL A 36 -2.40 2.39 -8.36
CA VAL A 36 -1.58 1.16 -8.44
C VAL A 36 -1.75 0.33 -7.17
N TYR A 37 -1.82 0.97 -6.01
CA TYR A 37 -2.13 0.32 -4.74
C TYR A 37 -3.50 -0.37 -4.77
N CYS A 38 -4.53 0.29 -5.30
CA CYS A 38 -5.87 -0.29 -5.43
C CYS A 38 -5.87 -1.56 -6.30
N ILE A 39 -5.18 -1.55 -7.45
CA ILE A 39 -5.07 -2.72 -8.34
C ILE A 39 -4.35 -3.87 -7.65
N ARG A 40 -3.34 -3.58 -6.81
CA ARG A 40 -2.62 -4.61 -6.05
C ARG A 40 -3.45 -5.16 -4.88
N ILE A 41 -4.15 -4.30 -4.15
CA ILE A 41 -4.87 -4.71 -2.93
C ILE A 41 -6.14 -5.48 -3.27
N ALA A 42 -6.84 -5.11 -4.35
CA ALA A 42 -8.09 -5.72 -4.81
C ALA A 42 -8.03 -7.26 -4.93
N PRO A 43 -7.08 -7.88 -5.66
CA PRO A 43 -7.00 -9.33 -5.75
C PRO A 43 -6.69 -9.98 -4.40
N HIS A 44 -5.90 -9.31 -3.55
CA HIS A 44 -5.56 -9.84 -2.23
C HIS A 44 -6.78 -9.88 -1.30
N VAL A 45 -7.58 -8.82 -1.27
CA VAL A 45 -8.81 -8.80 -0.45
C VAL A 45 -9.88 -9.74 -1.02
N MET A 46 -9.99 -9.85 -2.35
CA MET A 46 -10.90 -10.81 -2.99
C MET A 46 -10.53 -12.25 -2.64
N MET A 47 -9.24 -12.59 -2.63
CA MET A 47 -8.77 -13.93 -2.25
C MET A 47 -9.18 -14.27 -0.81
N THR A 48 -8.92 -13.39 0.15
CA THR A 48 -9.35 -13.57 1.55
C THR A 48 -10.87 -13.70 1.65
N TRP A 49 -11.62 -12.91 0.88
CA TRP A 49 -13.08 -12.93 0.89
C TRP A 49 -13.67 -14.23 0.34
N ILE A 50 -13.04 -14.83 -0.66
CA ILE A 50 -13.43 -16.14 -1.20
C ILE A 50 -13.23 -17.23 -0.14
N PHE A 51 -12.11 -17.23 0.59
CA PHE A 51 -11.87 -18.19 1.67
C PHE A 51 -12.90 -18.07 2.79
N LEU A 52 -13.22 -16.84 3.22
CA LEU A 52 -14.26 -16.61 4.21
C LEU A 52 -15.63 -17.14 3.74
N ASN A 53 -15.98 -16.94 2.47
CA ASN A 53 -17.23 -17.49 1.92
C ASN A 53 -17.26 -19.02 1.93
N GLN A 54 -16.13 -19.70 1.72
CA GLN A 54 -16.07 -21.17 1.81
C GLN A 54 -16.23 -21.65 3.25
N ILE A 55 -15.58 -20.97 4.20
CA ILE A 55 -15.69 -21.27 5.64
C ILE A 55 -17.14 -21.06 6.10
N GLN A 56 -17.77 -19.93 5.77
CA GLN A 56 -19.16 -19.66 6.11
C GLN A 56 -20.16 -20.65 5.47
N LYS A 57 -19.89 -21.11 4.23
CA LYS A 57 -20.69 -22.18 3.61
C LYS A 57 -20.54 -23.50 4.35
N MET A 58 -19.33 -23.85 4.79
CA MET A 58 -19.08 -25.04 5.57
C MET A 58 -19.76 -24.96 6.95
N GLU A 59 -19.67 -23.80 7.62
CA GLU A 59 -20.30 -23.53 8.91
C GLU A 59 -21.83 -23.70 8.85
N LYS A 60 -22.48 -23.09 7.85
CA LYS A 60 -23.92 -23.27 7.62
C LYS A 60 -24.32 -24.72 7.29
N LYS A 61 -23.42 -25.48 6.68
CA LYS A 61 -23.66 -26.89 6.31
C LYS A 61 -23.47 -27.84 7.50
N VAL A 62 -22.60 -27.48 8.45
CA VAL A 62 -22.35 -28.20 9.70
C VAL A 62 -23.38 -27.84 10.78
N GLY A 63 -24.19 -26.80 10.57
CA GLY A 63 -25.39 -26.53 11.35
C GLY A 63 -25.15 -25.72 12.63
N LEU A 64 -24.33 -24.66 12.53
CA LEU A 64 -24.24 -23.60 13.52
C LEU A 64 -24.91 -22.32 13.00
#